data_AF-A0A0G1E294-F1
#
_entry.id   AF-A0A0G1E294-F1
#
_cell.length_a   1.000
_cell.length_b   1.000
_cell.length_c   1.000
_cell.angle_alpha   90.00
_cell.angle_beta   90.00
_cell.angle_gamma   90.00
#
_symmetry.space_group_name_H-M   'P 1'
#
loop_
_entity.id
_entity.type
_entity.pdbx_description
1 polymer ?
#
loop_
_entity_poly.entity_id
_entity_poly.type
_entity_poly.pdbx_seq_one_letter_code
_entity_poly.pdbx_strand_id
1 'polypeptide(L)' 'SQREKIKEEIIRQERDKVMTEDERYKRLEELDKLVKDYNELIKDLGDKKEAAIMTV' A
#
# COMPACT_ATOMS: atom_id res chain seq x y z
N SER A 1 -5.02 2.99 -9.88
CA SER A 1 -4.03 1.96 -9.47
C SER A 1 -4.73 0.94 -8.55
N GLN A 2 -4.07 -0.17 -8.17
CA GLN A 2 -4.67 -1.12 -7.22
C GLN A 2 -5.00 -0.46 -5.86
N ARG A 3 -4.16 0.49 -5.42
CA ARG A 3 -4.43 1.35 -4.25
C ARG A 3 -5.77 2.07 -4.36
N GLU A 4 -6.04 2.76 -5.48
CA GLU A 4 -7.30 3.51 -5.64
C GLU A 4 -8.52 2.60 -5.58
N LYS A 5 -8.46 1.39 -6.16
CA LYS A 5 -9.57 0.42 -6.08
C LYS A 5 -9.88 0.01 -4.64
N ILE A 6 -8.83 -0.23 -3.84
CA ILE A 6 -8.98 -0.60 -2.42
C ILE A 6 -9.48 0.60 -1.60
N LYS A 7 -9.02 1.81 -1.93
CA LYS A 7 -9.50 3.04 -1.28
C LYS A 7 -11.00 3.27 -1.55
N GLU A 8 -11.44 3.10 -2.79
CA GLU A 8 -12.86 3.17 -3.16
C GLU A 8 -13.69 2.12 -2.43
N GLU A 9 -13.15 0.91 -2.27
CA GLU A 9 -13.77 -0.17 -1.50
C GLU A 9 -13.94 0.20 -0.01
N ILE A 10 -12.90 0.74 0.62
CA ILE A 10 -12.93 1.18 2.03
C ILE A 10 -13.99 2.28 2.22
N ILE A 11 -14.06 3.25 1.29
CA ILE A 11 -15.08 4.32 1.33
C ILE A 11 -16.49 3.72 1.15
N ARG A 12 -16.64 2.73 0.25
CA ARG A 12 -17.93 2.05 0.05
C ARG A 12 -18.38 1.31 1.30
N GLN A 13 -17.48 0.61 1.99
CA GLN A 13 -17.81 -0.15 3.20
C GLN A 13 -18.27 0.76 4.35
N GLU A 14 -17.69 1.95 4.48
CA GLU A 14 -18.17 2.95 5.45
C GLU A 14 -19.58 3.44 5.09
N ARG A 15 -19.81 3.82 3.82
CA ARG A 15 -21.13 4.24 3.33
C ARG A 15 -22.20 3.16 3.54
N ASP A 16 -21.82 1.91 3.33
CA ASP A 16 -22.71 0.75 3.48
C ASP A 16 -22.84 0.32 4.96
N LYS A 17 -22.28 1.10 5.90
CA LYS A 17 -22.31 0.90 7.37
C LYS A 17 -21.69 -0.41 7.84
N VAL A 18 -20.77 -0.97 7.05
CA VAL A 18 -19.99 -2.17 7.38
C VAL A 18 -18.83 -1.83 8.31
N MET A 19 -18.37 -0.58 8.31
CA MET A 19 -17.35 -0.06 9.23
C MET A 19 -17.69 1.36 9.67
N THR A 20 -17.09 1.81 10.77
CA THR A 20 -17.22 3.18 11.27
C THR A 20 -16.26 4.13 10.55
N GLU A 21 -16.47 5.44 10.76
CA GLU A 21 -15.58 6.47 10.23
C GLU A 21 -14.14 6.33 10.78
N ASP A 22 -13.98 6.02 12.07
CA ASP A 22 -12.68 5.81 12.69
C ASP A 22 -11.95 4.61 12.07
N GLU A 23 -12.68 3.51 11.82
CA GLU A 23 -12.14 2.34 11.14
C GLU A 23 -11.73 2.68 9.72
N ARG A 24 -12.55 3.45 8.98
CA ARG A 24 -12.20 3.94 7.63
C ARG A 24 -10.87 4.68 7.64
N TYR A 25 -10.67 5.63 8.57
CA TYR A 25 -9.41 6.38 8.66
C TYR A 25 -8.21 5.46 8.92
N LYS A 26 -8.35 4.53 9.88
CA LYS A 26 -7.28 3.56 10.19
C LYS A 26 -6.94 2.68 8.99
N ARG A 27 -7.95 2.17 8.27
CA ARG A 27 -7.74 1.32 7.09
C ARG A 27 -7.06 2.07 5.93
N LEU A 28 -7.38 3.36 5.76
CA LEU A 28 -6.72 4.20 4.76
C LEU A 28 -5.25 4.42 5.10
N GLU A 29 -4.92 4.67 6.37
CA GLU A 29 -3.54 4.78 6.84
C GLU A 29 -2.76 3.47 6.66
N GLU A 30 -3.36 2.33 7.03
CA GLU A 30 -2.79 1.00 6.83
C GLU A 30 -2.50 0.74 5.34
N LEU A 31 -3.43 1.11 4.45
CA LEU A 31 -3.25 0.98 3.00
C LEU A 31 -2.06 1.80 2.49
N ASP A 32 -1.94 3.05 2.94
CA ASP A 32 -0.85 3.94 2.53
C ASP A 32 0.51 3.45 3.02
N LYS A 33 0.57 2.98 4.27
CA LYS A 33 1.76 2.36 4.83
C LYS A 33 2.16 1.11 4.06
N LEU A 34 1.22 0.22 3.79
CA LEU A 34 1.49 -1.03 3.06
C LEU A 34 2.04 -0.75 1.66
N VAL A 35 1.45 0.19 0.94
CA VAL A 35 1.91 0.59 -0.40
C VAL A 35 3.33 1.15 -0.33
N LYS A 36 3.64 1.99 0.67
CA LYS A 36 4.97 2.53 0.87
C LYS A 36 6.00 1.42 1.15
N ASP A 37 5.70 0.53 2.08
CA ASP A 37 6.60 -0.57 2.49
C ASP A 37 6.95 -1.48 1.30
N TYR A 38 5.98 -1.81 0.44
CA TYR A 38 6.24 -2.61 -0.76
C TYR A 38 7.06 -1.86 -1.82
N ASN A 39 6.82 -0.56 -2.01
CA ASN A 39 7.61 0.23 -2.95
C ASN A 39 9.08 0.32 -2.48
N GLU A 40 9.31 0.50 -1.18
CA GLU A 40 10.65 0.47 -0.58
C GLU A 40 11.30 -0.91 -0.77
N LEU A 41 10.58 -1.99 -0.51
CA LEU A 41 11.08 -3.34 -0.72
C LEU A 41 11.47 -3.60 -2.18
N ILE A 42 10.64 -3.19 -3.14
CA ILE A 42 10.93 -3.33 -4.57
C ILE A 42 12.19 -2.55 -4.95
N LYS A 43 12.33 -1.32 -4.43
CA LYS A 43 13.52 -0.50 -4.64
C LYS A 43 14.77 -1.18 -4.09
N ASP A 44 14.73 -1.62 -2.84
CA ASP A 44 15.85 -2.32 -2.19
C ASP A 44 16.26 -3.59 -2.94
N LEU A 45 15.29 -4.33 -3.48
CA LEU A 45 15.56 -5.51 -4.32
C LEU A 45 16.22 -5.12 -5.65
N GLY A 46 15.78 -4.02 -6.26
CA GLY A 46 16.39 -3.44 -7.45
C GLY A 46 17.85 -3.05 -7.20
N ASP A 47 18.09 -2.24 -6.18
CA ASP A 47 19.44 -1.75 -5.82
C ASP A 47 20.39 -2.92 -5.52
N LYS A 48 19.94 -3.95 -4.80
CA LYS A 48 20.72 -5.18 -4.55
C LYS A 48 21.05 -5.94 -5.83
N LYS A 49 20.09 -6.03 -6.76
CA LYS A 49 20.28 -6.74 -8.02
C LYS A 49 21.24 -5.99 -8.94
N GLU A 50 21.14 -4.68 -9.01
CA GLU A 50 22.06 -3.81 -9.74
C GLU A 50 23.49 -3.96 -9.20
N ALA A 51 23.67 -3.86 -7.88
CA ALA A 51 24.98 -4.05 -7.24
C ALA A 51 25.58 -5.43 -7.55
N ALA A 52 24.77 -6.50 -7.49
CA ALA A 52 25.21 -7.85 -7.84
C ALA A 52 25.64 -7.98 -9.31
N ILE A 53 24.97 -7.30 -10.25
CA ILE A 53 25.36 -7.28 -11.66
C ILE A 53 26.67 -6.50 -11.85
N MET A 54 26.83 -5.36 -11.17
CA MET A 54 28.02 -4.50 -11.30
C MET A 54 29.30 -5.07 -10.68
N THR A 55 29.18 -6.07 -9.80
CA THR A 55 30.33 -6.70 -9.11
C THR A 55 30.91 -7.89 -9.92
N VAL A 56 30.42 -8.14 -11.15
CA VAL A 56 30.96 -9.15 -12.07
C VAL A 56 31.96 -8.53 -13.04
#